data_AF-A0A915Y371-F1
#
_entry.id   AF-A0A915Y371-F1
#
_cell.length_a   1.000
_cell.length_b   1.000
_cell.length_c   1.000
_cell.angle_alpha   90.00
_cell.angle_beta   90.00
_cell.angle_gamma   90.00
#
_symmetry.space_group_name_H-M   'P 1'
#
loop_
_entity.id
_entity.type
_entity.pdbx_description
1 polymer ?
#
loop_
_entity_poly.entity_id
_entity_poly.type
_entity_poly.pdbx_seq_one_letter_code
_entity_poly.pdbx_strand_id
1 'polypeptide(L)'
;MTTLTYRGVQYNYVPPAINTQATDVVAKYRGSTYRVAAVTNPPEESLKIMTYRGVKYQKGKQPAGVPAARLADNVASVPMTATVNEMARSLARAHHMLIKSREQTLLARMAAAIGMPVRAAHYWNQIQGKVNPVLGAIYDRSRVALS
;
A
#
# COMPACT_ATOMS: atom_id res chain seq x y z
N MET A 1 18.79 -26.58 -17.58
CA MET A 1 17.74 -25.80 -18.26
C MET A 1 16.42 -26.09 -17.57
N THR A 2 15.88 -25.14 -16.82
CA THR A 2 14.61 -25.30 -16.10
C THR A 2 13.50 -24.66 -16.92
N THR A 3 12.75 -25.46 -17.66
CA THR A 3 11.56 -24.98 -18.37
C THR A 3 10.43 -24.74 -17.37
N LEU A 4 10.05 -23.48 -17.18
CA LEU A 4 8.89 -23.10 -16.36
C LEU A 4 7.63 -23.17 -17.23
N THR A 5 6.65 -23.96 -16.82
CA THR A 5 5.34 -24.03 -17.51
C THR A 5 4.29 -23.37 -16.64
N TYR A 6 3.68 -22.29 -17.12
CA TYR A 6 2.60 -21.58 -16.42
C TYR A 6 1.43 -21.33 -17.37
N ARG A 7 0.23 -21.77 -16.95
CA ARG A 7 -1.03 -21.70 -17.75
C ARG A 7 -0.91 -22.25 -19.17
N GLY A 8 -0.20 -23.36 -19.35
CA GLY A 8 -0.02 -24.01 -20.66
C GLY A 8 0.99 -23.32 -21.58
N VAL A 9 1.62 -22.22 -21.15
CA VAL A 9 2.72 -21.58 -21.89
C VAL A 9 4.04 -22.05 -21.29
N GLN A 10 4.90 -22.61 -22.15
CA GLN A 10 6.26 -23.01 -21.77
C GLN A 10 7.20 -21.82 -21.95
N TYR A 11 7.84 -21.40 -20.87
CA TYR A 11 8.85 -20.37 -20.89
C TYR A 11 10.22 -21.02 -21.08
N ASN A 12 10.79 -20.89 -22.27
CA ASN A 12 12.19 -21.22 -22.51
C ASN A 12 13.05 -20.01 -22.11
N TYR A 13 13.45 -19.95 -20.84
CA TYR A 13 14.31 -18.90 -20.34
C TYR A 13 15.77 -19.35 -20.38
N VAL A 14 16.55 -18.73 -21.28
CA VAL A 14 18.01 -18.87 -21.34
C VAL A 14 18.60 -17.60 -20.74
N PRO A 15 18.97 -17.58 -19.45
CA PRO A 15 19.55 -16.40 -18.83
C PRO A 15 20.91 -16.10 -19.48
N PRO A 16 21.23 -14.83 -19.78
CA PRO A 16 22.57 -14.44 -20.17
C PRO A 16 23.53 -14.70 -19.00
N ALA A 17 24.73 -15.24 -19.30
CA ALA A 17 25.76 -15.43 -18.28
C ALA A 17 26.26 -14.06 -17.79
N ILE A 18 26.08 -13.78 -16.49
CA ILE A 18 26.53 -12.54 -15.86
C ILE A 18 27.85 -12.83 -15.14
N ASN A 19 28.95 -12.31 -15.67
CA ASN A 19 30.25 -12.36 -15.01
C ASN A 19 30.34 -11.24 -13.95
N THR A 20 30.73 -11.59 -12.73
CA THR A 20 30.85 -10.66 -11.61
C THR A 20 32.30 -10.59 -11.12
N GLN A 21 32.72 -9.41 -10.65
CA GLN A 21 33.98 -9.19 -9.97
C GLN A 21 33.70 -8.87 -8.50
N ALA A 22 34.52 -9.45 -7.60
CA ALA A 22 34.42 -9.18 -6.19
C ALA A 22 34.70 -7.69 -5.92
N THR A 23 33.78 -7.03 -5.21
CA THR A 23 33.95 -5.65 -4.76
C THR A 23 34.05 -5.65 -3.24
N ASP A 24 34.85 -4.76 -2.68
CA ASP A 24 35.03 -4.64 -1.22
C ASP A 24 33.90 -3.85 -0.54
N VAL A 25 32.77 -3.69 -1.23
CA VAL A 25 31.62 -2.93 -0.75
C VAL A 25 30.67 -3.84 0.01
N VAL A 26 30.47 -3.52 1.29
CA VAL A 26 29.47 -4.16 2.16
C VAL A 26 28.25 -3.27 2.28
N ALA A 27 27.08 -3.77 1.87
CA ALA A 27 25.81 -3.09 1.97
C ALA A 27 24.96 -3.68 3.11
N LYS A 28 24.07 -2.86 3.69
CA LYS A 28 23.13 -3.28 4.74
C LYS A 28 21.69 -3.03 4.27
N TYR A 29 20.86 -4.07 4.27
CA TYR A 29 19.43 -3.96 3.96
C TYR A 29 18.60 -4.73 4.98
N ARG A 30 17.62 -4.05 5.59
CA ARG A 30 16.73 -4.61 6.63
C ARG A 30 17.47 -5.40 7.72
N GLY A 31 18.60 -4.87 8.19
CA GLY A 31 19.38 -5.49 9.26
C GLY A 31 20.37 -6.57 8.82
N SER A 32 20.27 -7.08 7.59
CA SER A 32 21.23 -8.05 7.03
C SER A 32 22.31 -7.37 6.21
N THR A 33 23.56 -7.79 6.37
CA THR A 33 24.69 -7.33 5.56
C THR A 33 24.94 -8.27 4.39
N TYR A 34 25.23 -7.72 3.21
CA TYR A 34 25.58 -8.48 2.01
C TYR A 34 26.73 -7.82 1.27
N ARG A 35 27.56 -8.62 0.61
CA ARG A 35 28.64 -8.12 -0.25
C ARG A 35 28.10 -7.86 -1.64
N VAL A 36 28.42 -6.69 -2.18
CA VAL A 36 28.04 -6.31 -3.54
C VAL A 36 29.13 -6.78 -4.49
N ALA A 37 28.76 -7.41 -5.60
CA ALA A 37 29.69 -7.73 -6.68
C ALA A 37 29.36 -6.86 -7.89
N ALA A 38 30.37 -6.21 -8.47
CA ALA A 38 30.22 -5.43 -9.69
C ALA A 38 30.10 -6.37 -10.89
N VAL A 39 29.21 -6.06 -11.82
CA VAL A 39 29.02 -6.84 -13.04
C VAL A 39 30.01 -6.38 -14.10
N THR A 40 30.79 -7.30 -14.67
CA THR A 40 31.75 -7.00 -15.75
C THR A 40 31.06 -6.83 -17.11
N ASN A 41 30.08 -7.70 -17.40
CA ASN A 41 29.31 -7.68 -18.64
C ASN A 41 27.83 -7.49 -18.29
N PRO A 42 27.34 -6.24 -18.23
CA PRO A 42 25.92 -6.01 -17.99
C PRO A 42 25.12 -6.59 -19.17
N PRO A 43 24.00 -7.30 -18.91
CA PRO A 43 23.14 -7.79 -19.98
C PRO A 43 22.55 -6.61 -20.75
N GLU A 44 22.38 -6.77 -22.07
CA GLU A 44 21.76 -5.74 -22.91
C GLU A 44 20.38 -5.36 -22.34
N GLU A 45 20.16 -4.06 -22.21
CA GLU A 45 18.89 -3.55 -21.69
C GLU A 45 17.77 -3.83 -22.70
N SER A 46 16.64 -4.32 -22.23
CA SER A 46 15.47 -4.53 -23.08
C SER A 46 15.00 -3.18 -23.65
N LEU A 47 14.93 -3.08 -24.98
CA LEU A 47 14.37 -1.92 -25.72
C LEU A 47 12.86 -1.71 -25.49
N LYS A 48 12.21 -2.56 -24.69
CA LYS A 48 10.79 -2.45 -24.37
C LYS A 48 10.54 -1.20 -23.52
N ILE A 49 9.89 -0.22 -24.13
CA ILE A 49 9.41 0.98 -23.45
C ILE A 49 8.31 0.58 -22.46
N MET A 50 8.66 0.50 -21.16
CA MET A 50 7.71 0.21 -20.11
C MET A 50 6.81 1.43 -19.89
N THR A 51 5.49 1.25 -19.94
CA THR A 51 4.52 2.32 -19.66
C THR A 51 3.81 2.02 -18.36
N TYR A 52 3.92 2.90 -17.37
CA TYR A 52 3.20 2.81 -16.10
C TYR A 52 2.23 3.98 -15.97
N ARG A 53 0.93 3.70 -15.79
CA ARG A 53 -0.14 4.71 -15.71
C ARG A 53 -0.08 5.77 -16.82
N GLY A 54 0.22 5.35 -18.05
CA GLY A 54 0.31 6.24 -19.22
C GLY A 54 1.65 6.96 -19.37
N VAL A 55 2.59 6.83 -18.43
CA VAL A 55 3.93 7.45 -18.50
C VAL A 55 4.95 6.42 -18.97
N LYS A 56 5.69 6.76 -20.03
CA LYS A 56 6.80 5.95 -20.54
C LYS A 56 8.00 6.08 -19.63
N TYR A 57 8.48 4.95 -19.11
CA TYR A 57 9.71 4.87 -18.33
C TYR A 57 10.91 5.04 -19.25
N GLN A 58 11.72 6.06 -19.01
CA GLN A 58 13.01 6.27 -19.66
C GLN A 58 14.09 6.22 -18.59
N LYS A 59 14.91 5.18 -18.59
CA LYS A 59 16.03 5.04 -17.65
C LYS A 59 17.05 6.16 -17.95
N GLY A 60 17.49 6.89 -16.92
CA GLY A 60 18.46 7.99 -17.05
C GLY A 60 17.87 9.38 -17.35
N LYS A 61 16.58 9.47 -17.73
CA LYS A 61 15.84 10.73 -17.66
C LYS A 61 15.03 10.74 -16.37
N GLN A 62 15.25 11.73 -15.52
CA GLN A 62 14.28 12.05 -14.49
C GLN A 62 12.93 12.22 -15.20
N PRO A 63 11.86 11.54 -14.73
CA PRO A 63 10.56 11.67 -15.38
C PRO A 63 10.26 13.16 -15.45
N ALA A 64 10.12 13.69 -16.67
CA ALA A 64 9.63 15.04 -16.88
C ALA A 64 8.37 15.15 -16.05
N GLY A 65 8.43 16.06 -15.06
CA GLY A 65 7.42 16.18 -14.02
C GLY A 65 6.06 15.99 -14.63
N VAL A 66 5.29 15.09 -14.02
CA VAL A 66 3.85 14.93 -14.23
C VAL A 66 3.30 16.31 -14.62
N PRO A 67 2.68 16.51 -15.80
CA PRO A 67 2.12 17.81 -16.11
C PRO A 67 1.17 18.13 -14.95
N ALA A 68 1.51 19.17 -14.19
CA ALA A 68 0.83 19.59 -12.97
C ALA A 68 -0.66 19.95 -13.20
N ALA A 69 -1.15 19.80 -14.43
CA ALA A 69 -2.49 20.14 -14.87
C ALA A 69 -3.55 19.03 -14.72
N ARG A 70 -3.22 17.82 -14.26
CA ARG A 70 -4.25 16.78 -13.96
C ARG A 70 -4.33 16.33 -12.50
N LEU A 71 -3.68 17.05 -11.59
CA LEU A 71 -3.96 17.03 -10.15
C LEU A 71 -4.66 18.32 -9.70
N ALA A 72 -5.30 19.03 -10.64
CA ALA A 72 -6.17 20.17 -10.37
C ALA A 72 -7.66 19.76 -10.28
N ASP A 73 -7.95 18.56 -9.77
CA ASP A 73 -9.09 18.49 -8.87
C ASP A 73 -8.55 18.99 -7.54
N ASN A 74 -9.12 20.10 -7.04
CA ASN A 74 -8.77 20.78 -5.81
C ASN A 74 -8.67 19.81 -4.61
N VAL A 75 -7.59 19.05 -4.48
CA VAL A 75 -7.10 18.63 -3.18
C VAL A 75 -6.37 19.85 -2.68
N ALA A 76 -7.14 20.78 -2.11
CA ALA A 76 -6.62 21.87 -1.32
C ALA A 76 -5.44 21.30 -0.52
N SER A 77 -4.25 21.82 -0.76
CA SER A 77 -3.06 21.52 0.01
C SER A 77 -3.42 21.86 1.46
N VAL A 78 -3.84 20.87 2.23
CA VAL A 78 -4.11 21.07 3.65
C VAL A 78 -2.77 21.54 4.22
N PRO A 79 -2.70 22.76 4.78
CA PRO A 79 -1.44 23.31 5.24
C PRO A 79 -0.84 22.35 6.25
N MET A 80 0.43 21.98 6.02
CA MET A 80 1.24 21.18 6.93
C MET A 80 1.67 22.04 8.12
N THR A 81 0.68 22.57 8.85
CA THR A 81 0.80 23.28 10.12
C THR A 81 -0.05 22.60 11.19
N ALA A 82 -0.36 21.30 11.00
CA ALA A 82 -0.94 20.53 12.08
C ALA A 82 0.14 20.40 13.16
N THR A 83 -0.03 21.17 14.24
CA THR A 83 0.70 20.93 15.48
C THR A 83 0.62 19.43 15.83
N VAL A 84 1.61 18.85 16.52
CA VAL A 84 1.59 17.42 16.89
C VAL A 84 0.24 17.01 17.52
N ASN A 85 -0.39 17.93 18.24
CA ASN A 85 -1.72 17.79 18.82
C ASN A 85 -2.85 17.67 17.78
N GLU A 86 -2.81 18.44 16.70
CA GLU A 86 -3.78 18.33 15.59
C GLU A 86 -3.63 17.03 14.83
N MET A 87 -2.38 16.57 14.62
CA MET A 87 -2.13 15.26 14.03
C MET A 87 -2.63 14.12 14.94
N ALA A 88 -2.35 14.19 16.24
CA ALA A 88 -2.87 13.22 17.20
C ALA A 88 -4.40 13.19 17.21
N ARG A 89 -5.03 14.37 17.14
CA ARG A 89 -6.50 14.51 17.09
C ARG A 89 -7.07 13.93 15.80
N SER A 90 -6.45 14.15 14.64
CA SER A 90 -6.92 13.59 13.37
C SER A 90 -6.83 12.06 13.36
N LEU A 91 -5.74 11.50 13.88
CA LEU A 91 -5.57 10.05 14.03
C LEU A 91 -6.62 9.44 14.97
N ALA A 92 -6.88 10.08 16.12
CA ALA A 92 -7.89 9.61 17.06
C ALA A 92 -9.31 9.64 16.46
N ARG A 93 -9.64 10.70 15.70
CA ARG A 93 -10.93 10.76 14.97
C ARG A 93 -11.03 9.70 13.88
N ALA A 94 -9.96 9.50 13.11
CA ALA A 94 -9.93 8.50 12.05
C ALA A 94 -10.13 7.08 12.61
N HIS A 95 -9.46 6.76 13.72
CA HIS A 95 -9.62 5.51 14.44
C HIS A 95 -11.06 5.29 14.93
N HIS A 96 -11.65 6.32 15.53
CA HIS A 96 -13.05 6.29 15.97
C HIS A 96 -14.02 6.00 14.81
N MET A 97 -13.86 6.67 13.67
CA MET A 97 -14.71 6.47 12.49
C MET A 97 -14.54 5.08 11.88
N LEU A 98 -13.33 4.51 11.94
CA LEU A 98 -13.08 3.15 11.48
C LEU A 98 -13.87 2.14 12.32
N ILE A 99 -13.81 2.24 13.65
CA ILE A 99 -14.56 1.32 14.52
C ILE A 99 -16.07 1.46 14.27
N LYS A 100 -16.57 2.69 14.19
CA LYS A 100 -17.98 2.96 13.88
C LYS A 100 -18.43 2.36 12.56
N SER A 101 -17.65 2.55 11.50
CA SER A 101 -18.01 2.02 10.16
C SER A 101 -18.04 0.49 10.14
N ARG A 102 -17.11 -0.18 10.86
CA ARG A 102 -17.12 -1.63 11.03
C ARG A 102 -18.36 -2.12 11.78
N GLU A 103 -18.67 -1.48 12.91
CA GLU A 103 -19.86 -1.81 13.71
C GLU A 103 -21.14 -1.68 12.87
N GLN A 104 -21.32 -0.54 12.19
CA GLN A 104 -22.48 -0.29 11.33
C GLN A 104 -22.57 -1.30 10.18
N THR A 105 -21.44 -1.65 9.56
CA THR A 105 -21.44 -2.64 8.47
C THR A 105 -21.85 -4.02 8.96
N LEU A 106 -21.34 -4.44 10.12
CA LEU A 106 -21.68 -5.76 10.68
C LEU A 106 -23.14 -5.82 11.11
N LEU A 107 -23.62 -4.77 11.78
CA LEU A 107 -25.01 -4.67 12.21
C LEU A 107 -25.97 -4.58 11.02
N ALA A 108 -25.59 -3.88 9.93
CA ALA A 108 -26.35 -3.88 8.67
C ALA A 108 -26.47 -5.28 8.06
N ARG A 109 -25.36 -6.05 8.03
CA ARG A 109 -25.35 -7.42 7.51
C ARG A 109 -26.21 -8.35 8.35
N MET A 110 -26.12 -8.26 9.67
CA MET A 110 -26.95 -9.06 10.58
C MET A 110 -28.43 -8.70 10.49
N ALA A 111 -28.76 -7.42 10.39
CA ALA A 111 -30.12 -6.96 10.17
C ALA A 111 -30.70 -7.54 8.87
N ALA A 112 -29.94 -7.49 7.77
CA ALA A 112 -30.33 -8.09 6.51
C ALA A 112 -30.52 -9.62 6.61
N ALA A 113 -29.64 -10.31 7.33
CA ALA A 113 -29.72 -11.76 7.52
C ALA A 113 -30.96 -12.20 8.31
N ILE A 114 -31.41 -11.40 9.27
CA ILE A 114 -32.57 -11.69 10.14
C ILE A 114 -33.87 -11.11 9.52
N GLY A 115 -33.80 -10.46 8.34
CA GLY A 115 -34.95 -9.84 7.69
C GLY A 115 -35.43 -8.55 8.37
N MET A 116 -34.57 -7.91 9.17
CA MET A 116 -34.87 -6.61 9.77
C MET A 116 -34.78 -5.47 8.76
N PRO A 117 -35.56 -4.39 8.93
CA PRO A 117 -35.52 -3.25 8.03
C PRO A 117 -34.17 -2.53 8.09
N VAL A 118 -33.77 -1.90 6.99
CA VAL A 118 -32.50 -1.15 6.85
C VAL A 118 -32.36 -0.05 7.93
N ARG A 119 -33.47 0.46 8.49
CA ARG A 119 -33.44 1.41 9.61
C ARG A 119 -32.74 0.86 10.85
N ALA A 120 -32.82 -0.45 11.10
CA ALA A 120 -32.09 -1.10 12.17
C ALA A 120 -30.57 -0.93 12.01
N ALA A 121 -30.08 -0.92 10.76
CA ALA A 121 -28.67 -0.68 10.43
C ALA A 121 -28.14 0.70 10.87
N HIS A 122 -29.04 1.68 10.94
CA HIS A 122 -28.73 3.07 11.26
C HIS A 122 -28.92 3.41 12.73
N TYR A 123 -29.33 2.44 13.56
CA TYR A 123 -29.51 2.66 14.99
C TYR A 123 -28.15 2.84 15.67
N TRP A 124 -27.96 4.00 16.30
CA TRP A 124 -26.75 4.35 17.05
C TRP A 124 -27.12 4.97 18.39
N ASN A 125 -26.99 4.22 19.48
CA ASN A 125 -27.42 4.64 20.82
C ASN A 125 -26.24 4.92 21.76
N GLN A 126 -25.37 5.87 21.40
CA GLN A 126 -24.29 6.30 22.30
C GLN A 126 -24.58 7.68 22.88
N ILE A 127 -24.95 7.69 24.16
CA ILE A 127 -25.32 8.89 24.96
C ILE A 127 -24.20 9.94 25.00
N GLN A 128 -22.96 9.58 24.67
CA GLN A 128 -21.79 10.48 24.75
C GLN A 128 -20.87 10.40 23.51
N GLY A 129 -21.29 9.73 22.44
CA GLY A 129 -20.44 9.52 21.24
C GLY A 129 -19.14 8.74 21.49
N LYS A 130 -19.00 8.08 22.65
CA LYS A 130 -17.83 7.27 23.02
C LYS A 130 -18.03 5.84 22.54
N VAL A 131 -17.06 5.31 21.78
CA VAL A 131 -17.04 3.89 21.41
C VAL A 131 -17.13 3.02 22.66
N ASN A 132 -17.99 2.02 22.64
CA ASN A 132 -18.03 1.01 23.70
C ASN A 132 -16.64 0.32 23.78
N PRO A 133 -15.99 0.26 24.97
CA PRO A 133 -14.64 -0.29 25.11
C PRO A 133 -14.53 -1.75 24.60
N VAL A 134 -15.59 -2.54 24.72
CA VAL A 134 -15.63 -3.91 24.20
C VAL A 134 -15.57 -3.93 22.68
N LEU A 135 -16.36 -3.07 22.02
CA LEU A 135 -16.37 -2.94 20.56
C LEU A 135 -15.06 -2.34 20.04
N GLY A 136 -14.45 -1.44 20.82
CA GLY A 136 -13.09 -0.97 20.57
C GLY A 136 -12.09 -2.12 20.54
N ALA A 137 -12.11 -3.02 21.52
CA ALA A 137 -11.19 -4.15 21.55
C ALA A 137 -11.40 -5.15 20.39
N ILE A 138 -12.65 -5.38 19.98
CA ILE A 138 -13.00 -6.39 18.97
C ILE A 138 -12.84 -5.85 17.53
N TYR A 139 -13.22 -4.59 17.28
CA TYR A 139 -13.22 -4.01 15.94
C TYR A 139 -11.99 -3.17 15.63
N ASP A 140 -11.08 -2.94 16.57
CA ASP A 140 -9.79 -2.31 16.28
C ASP A 140 -8.94 -3.20 15.35
N ARG A 141 -7.96 -2.60 14.69
CA ARG A 141 -7.01 -3.32 13.83
C ARG A 141 -6.17 -4.28 14.68
N SER A 142 -5.97 -5.51 14.19
CA SER A 142 -5.07 -6.47 14.83
C SER A 142 -3.65 -5.89 14.89
N ARG A 143 -3.03 -5.91 16.07
CA ARG A 143 -1.65 -5.43 16.27
C ARG A 143 -0.59 -6.19 15.45
N VAL A 144 -0.96 -7.36 14.92
CA VAL A 144 -0.08 -8.24 14.11
C VAL A 144 0.14 -7.73 12.68
N ALA A 145 -0.75 -6.88 12.15
CA ALA A 145 -0.70 -6.43 10.75
C ALA A 145 0.07 -5.11 10.53
N LEU A 146 0.86 -4.64 11.50
CA LEU A 146 1.77 -3.52 11.33
C LEU A 146 3.11 -4.03 10.74
N SER A 147 3.08 -4.36 9.44
CA SER A 147 4.25 -4.65 8.61
C SER A 147 4.22 -3.84 7.33
#